data_AF-A0A5N1J8I0-F1
#
_entry.id   AF-A0A5N1J8I0-F1
#
_cell.length_a   1.000
_cell.length_b   1.000
_cell.length_c   1.000
_cell.angle_alpha   90.00
_cell.angle_beta   90.00
_cell.angle_gamma   90.00
#
_symmetry.space_group_name_H-M   'P 1'
#
loop_
_entity.id
_entity.type
_entity.pdbx_description
1 polymer ?
#
loop_
_entity_poly.entity_id
_entity_poly.type
_entity_poly.pdbx_seq_one_letter_code
_entity_poly.pdbx_strand_id
1 'polypeptide(L)'
;MQRKYGSFGFAMSALVFLVALPGCRDVSLVDRPYQRLMIQDFSEPLRTVLPPYDGVPNSLTLRISGTISKPVLIAVDQFGGSQGRQAVRRDTLMAGTHTDTLLRGDYYSNQSTELTVTGATGTVGNLTIEWYRQ
;
A
#
# COMPACT_ATOMS: atom_id res chain seq x y z
N MET A 1 22.99 -5.22 77.09
CA MET A 1 22.05 -4.54 78.01
C MET A 1 21.17 -3.62 77.19
N GLN A 2 19.86 -3.83 77.32
CA GLN A 2 18.68 -3.07 76.92
C GLN A 2 18.74 -1.87 75.92
N ARG A 3 17.91 -2.05 74.88
CA ARG A 3 16.98 -1.13 74.19
C ARG A 3 16.84 0.29 74.77
N LYS A 4 16.82 1.28 73.87
CA LYS A 4 15.93 2.44 73.98
C LYS A 4 15.11 2.58 72.69
N TYR A 5 13.79 2.51 72.87
CA TYR A 5 12.78 2.91 71.90
C TYR A 5 12.61 4.43 71.92
N GLY A 6 12.16 5.00 70.79
CA GLY A 6 11.01 5.90 70.85
C GLY A 6 11.01 7.09 69.89
N SER A 7 9.91 7.15 69.11
CA SER A 7 9.21 8.35 68.60
C SER A 7 9.67 8.96 67.28
N PHE A 8 8.81 9.48 66.40
CA PHE A 8 7.38 9.33 66.04
C PHE A 8 7.18 10.29 64.84
N GLY A 9 6.42 9.90 63.80
CA GLY A 9 5.93 10.77 62.71
C GLY A 9 6.98 11.15 61.65
N PHE A 10 6.74 11.09 60.34
CA PHE A 10 5.56 11.52 59.59
C PHE A 10 5.22 10.53 58.47
N ALA A 11 3.92 10.31 58.27
CA ALA A 11 3.38 9.73 57.06
C ALA A 11 3.63 10.68 55.88
N MET A 12 4.17 10.17 54.77
CA MET A 12 4.04 10.82 53.48
C MET A 12 3.78 9.76 52.41
N SER A 13 2.51 9.66 52.03
CA SER A 13 2.05 9.04 50.80
C SER A 13 2.81 9.60 49.60
N ALA A 14 3.34 8.73 48.75
CA ALA A 14 3.50 9.00 47.33
C ALA A 14 3.54 7.68 46.57
N LEU A 15 2.35 7.28 46.15
CA LEU A 15 2.08 6.30 45.12
C LEU A 15 2.83 6.71 43.84
N VAL A 16 3.91 6.02 43.48
CA VAL A 16 4.52 6.13 42.15
C VAL A 16 4.28 4.79 41.46
N PHE A 17 3.10 4.70 40.85
CA PHE A 17 2.78 3.76 39.78
C PHE A 17 3.72 4.08 38.61
N LEU A 18 4.90 3.48 38.59
CA LEU A 18 5.80 3.53 37.44
C LEU A 18 5.29 2.51 36.41
N VAL A 19 4.25 2.93 35.69
CA VAL A 19 3.78 2.32 34.45
C VAL A 19 4.91 2.47 33.43
N ALA A 20 5.84 1.51 33.43
CA ALA A 20 6.83 1.34 32.38
C ALA A 20 6.20 0.54 31.24
N LEU A 21 5.27 1.17 30.52
CA LEU A 21 4.88 0.77 29.17
C LEU A 21 5.02 1.98 28.24
N PRO A 22 6.22 2.32 27.74
CA PRO A 22 6.34 3.13 26.55
C PRO A 22 6.80 2.21 25.41
N GLY A 23 5.84 1.66 24.68
CA GLY A 23 6.19 0.76 23.60
C GLY A 23 5.05 0.14 22.82
N CYS A 24 3.84 0.68 22.83
CA CYS A 24 3.05 0.62 21.60
C CYS A 24 3.85 1.41 20.55
N ARG A 25 4.79 0.73 19.88
CA ARG A 25 5.16 1.11 18.53
C ARG A 25 3.93 0.81 17.69
N ASP A 26 3.00 1.76 17.69
CA ASP A 26 2.24 2.01 16.48
C ASP A 26 3.28 2.30 15.41
N VAL A 27 3.71 1.25 14.72
CA VAL A 27 4.33 1.38 13.41
C VAL A 27 3.22 1.97 12.56
N SER A 28 3.21 3.30 12.50
CA SER A 28 2.37 4.04 11.58
C SER A 28 2.69 3.53 10.18
N LEU A 29 1.83 2.64 9.68
CA LEU A 29 1.70 2.22 8.29
C LEU A 29 1.27 3.44 7.45
N VAL A 30 2.12 4.45 7.37
CA VAL A 30 1.84 5.74 6.76
C VAL A 30 3.18 6.16 6.18
N ASP A 31 3.48 5.91 4.91
CA ASP A 31 3.06 6.80 3.82
C ASP A 31 3.33 6.15 2.44
N ARG A 32 2.88 4.90 2.23
CA ARG A 32 3.04 4.27 0.91
C ARG A 32 1.94 4.78 -0.03
N PRO A 33 2.28 5.31 -1.23
CA PRO A 33 1.27 5.62 -2.23
C PRO A 33 0.50 4.35 -2.57
N TYR A 34 -0.79 4.35 -2.26
CA TYR A 34 -1.68 3.20 -2.40
C TYR A 34 -3.00 3.66 -3.01
N GLN A 35 -3.52 2.86 -3.94
CA GLN A 35 -4.85 3.04 -4.48
C GLN A 35 -5.53 1.70 -4.70
N ARG A 36 -6.85 1.71 -4.61
CA ARG A 36 -7.72 0.58 -4.93
C ARG A 36 -8.72 0.99 -5.99
N LEU A 37 -8.79 0.21 -7.06
CA LEU A 37 -9.73 0.37 -8.15
C LEU A 37 -10.74 -0.77 -8.12
N MET A 38 -12.00 -0.46 -8.36
CA MET A 38 -13.04 -1.44 -8.64
C MET A 38 -13.56 -1.18 -10.06
N ILE A 39 -13.42 -2.17 -10.92
CA ILE A 39 -13.72 -2.10 -12.35
C ILE A 39 -14.86 -3.07 -12.62
N GLN A 40 -15.96 -2.55 -13.17
CA GLN A 40 -17.11 -3.34 -13.60
C GLN A 40 -17.51 -3.02 -15.05
N ASP A 41 -17.10 -1.86 -15.53
CA ASP A 41 -17.23 -1.44 -16.92
C ASP A 41 -15.85 -1.44 -17.58
N PHE A 42 -15.74 -2.15 -18.69
CA PHE A 42 -14.54 -2.28 -19.51
C PHE A 42 -14.74 -1.67 -20.92
N SER A 43 -15.77 -0.84 -21.10
CA SER A 43 -16.06 -0.15 -22.36
C SER A 43 -14.97 0.84 -22.76
N GLU A 44 -14.32 1.47 -21.77
CA GLU A 44 -13.22 2.41 -21.96
C GLU A 44 -12.01 2.06 -21.08
N PRO A 45 -10.78 2.50 -21.46
CA PRO A 45 -9.61 2.34 -20.62
C PRO A 45 -9.74 3.11 -19.30
N LEU A 46 -9.61 2.41 -18.18
CA LEU A 46 -9.57 3.04 -16.86
C LEU A 46 -8.14 3.51 -16.56
N ARG A 47 -7.99 4.71 -15.98
CA ARG A 47 -6.70 5.31 -15.64
C ARG A 47 -6.67 5.79 -14.20
N THR A 48 -5.58 5.50 -13.49
CA THR A 48 -5.31 6.06 -12.15
C THR A 48 -3.84 6.39 -11.98
N VAL A 49 -3.54 7.25 -11.03
CA VAL A 49 -2.21 7.83 -10.85
C VAL A 49 -1.75 7.64 -9.41
N LEU A 50 -0.56 7.09 -9.22
CA LEU A 50 0.17 7.22 -7.96
C LEU A 50 1.16 8.39 -8.04
N PRO A 51 1.22 9.23 -6.99
CA PRO A 51 2.16 10.34 -6.93
C PRO A 51 3.63 9.87 -6.87
N PRO A 52 4.58 10.81 -6.97
CA PRO A 52 5.99 10.55 -6.70
C PRO A 52 6.21 9.86 -5.35
N TYR A 53 7.25 9.02 -5.27
CA TYR A 53 7.62 8.32 -4.03
C TYR A 53 9.14 8.20 -3.94
N ASP A 54 9.71 8.74 -2.85
CA ASP A 54 11.15 8.78 -2.62
C ASP A 54 11.67 7.56 -1.81
N GLY A 55 10.83 6.54 -1.57
CA GLY A 55 11.27 5.28 -0.97
C GLY A 55 12.29 4.54 -1.86
N VAL A 56 13.35 4.02 -1.25
CA VAL A 56 14.42 3.28 -1.95
C VAL A 56 14.71 1.97 -1.20
N PRO A 57 14.76 0.80 -1.89
CA PRO A 57 14.50 0.59 -3.32
C PRO A 57 13.00 0.77 -3.65
N ASN A 58 12.70 1.36 -4.82
CA ASN A 58 11.33 1.52 -5.28
C ASN A 58 10.88 0.22 -5.98
N SER A 59 9.79 -0.36 -5.49
CA SER A 59 9.11 -1.48 -6.13
C SER A 59 7.64 -1.16 -6.35
N LEU A 60 7.08 -1.72 -7.42
CA LEU A 60 5.66 -1.60 -7.75
C LEU A 60 4.98 -2.94 -7.51
N THR A 61 3.85 -2.92 -6.82
CA THR A 61 3.03 -4.11 -6.60
C THR A 61 1.59 -3.84 -7.04
N LEU A 62 1.03 -4.77 -7.82
CA LEU A 62 -0.39 -4.84 -8.13
C LEU A 62 -0.94 -6.15 -7.55
N ARG A 63 -2.09 -6.05 -6.88
CA ARG A 63 -2.82 -7.16 -6.28
C ARG A 63 -4.21 -7.19 -6.90
N ILE A 64 -4.51 -8.28 -7.60
CA ILE A 64 -5.66 -8.35 -8.50
C ILE A 64 -6.59 -9.45 -8.04
N SER A 65 -7.89 -9.15 -7.94
CA SER A 65 -8.93 -10.13 -7.61
C SER A 65 -10.19 -9.85 -8.42
N GLY A 66 -10.94 -10.88 -8.80
CA GLY A 66 -12.19 -10.73 -9.54
C GLY A 66 -12.33 -11.78 -10.64
N THR A 67 -13.30 -11.59 -11.52
CA THR A 67 -13.55 -12.51 -12.65
C THR A 67 -13.81 -11.71 -13.92
N ILE A 68 -13.17 -12.10 -15.02
CA ILE A 68 -13.30 -11.47 -16.33
C ILE A 68 -13.54 -12.51 -17.42
N SER A 69 -14.42 -12.18 -18.37
CA SER A 69 -14.79 -13.10 -19.46
C SER A 69 -13.81 -13.10 -20.64
N LYS A 70 -12.97 -12.06 -20.76
CA LYS A 70 -11.99 -11.88 -21.83
C LYS A 70 -10.70 -11.29 -21.25
N PRO A 71 -9.56 -11.39 -21.96
CA PRO A 71 -8.31 -10.80 -21.49
C PRO A 71 -8.37 -9.29 -21.27
N VAL A 72 -7.64 -8.81 -20.27
CA VAL A 72 -7.49 -7.40 -19.91
C VAL A 72 -6.00 -7.03 -19.95
N LEU A 73 -5.67 -5.92 -20.61
CA LEU A 73 -4.32 -5.36 -20.65
C LEU A 73 -4.10 -4.44 -19.46
N ILE A 74 -2.95 -4.59 -18.81
CA ILE A 74 -2.51 -3.78 -17.68
C ILE A 74 -1.22 -3.09 -18.11
N ALA A 75 -1.20 -1.76 -18.06
CA ALA A 75 -0.04 -0.96 -18.41
C ALA A 75 0.27 0.02 -17.28
N VAL A 76 1.53 0.06 -16.86
CA VAL A 76 2.01 1.08 -15.93
C VAL A 76 3.08 1.91 -16.62
N ASP A 77 2.85 3.21 -16.65
CA ASP A 77 3.74 4.20 -17.26
C ASP A 77 4.18 5.22 -16.24
N GLN A 78 5.42 5.67 -16.36
CA GLN A 78 5.89 6.88 -15.70
C GLN A 78 5.34 8.07 -16.47
N PHE A 79 4.92 9.10 -15.77
CA PHE A 79 4.57 10.36 -16.40
C PHE A 79 4.95 11.53 -15.48
N GLY A 80 5.44 12.60 -16.10
CA GLY A 80 5.95 13.77 -15.38
C GLY A 80 7.48 13.79 -15.35
N GLY A 81 8.08 14.89 -15.81
CA GLY A 81 9.52 15.02 -16.05
C GLY A 81 9.83 15.39 -17.50
N SER A 82 11.10 15.73 -17.79
CA SER A 82 11.55 16.17 -19.12
C SER A 82 11.61 15.05 -20.17
N GLN A 83 11.48 13.78 -19.77
CA GLN A 83 11.71 12.61 -20.63
C GLN A 83 10.43 11.99 -21.21
N GLY A 84 9.25 12.57 -20.95
CA GLY A 84 7.97 12.04 -21.48
C GLY A 84 7.47 10.79 -20.75
N ARG A 85 6.58 10.02 -21.40
CA ARG A 85 6.02 8.78 -20.84
C ARG A 85 6.97 7.61 -21.06
N GLN A 86 7.36 6.91 -20.00
CA GLN A 86 8.22 5.72 -20.07
C GLN A 86 7.48 4.49 -19.54
N ALA A 87 7.55 3.37 -20.25
CA ALA A 87 6.95 2.12 -19.79
C ALA A 87 7.66 1.59 -18.54
N VAL A 88 6.89 1.32 -17.48
CA VAL A 88 7.35 0.58 -16.29
C VAL A 88 7.02 -0.89 -16.44
N ARG A 89 5.77 -1.18 -16.82
CA ARG A 89 5.25 -2.55 -16.88
C ARG A 89 4.12 -2.70 -17.89
N ARG A 90 4.04 -3.89 -18.48
CA ARG A 90 2.94 -4.34 -19.36
C ARG A 90 2.62 -5.79 -19.01
N ASP A 91 1.38 -6.08 -18.69
CA ASP A 91 0.89 -7.43 -18.48
C ASP A 91 -0.43 -7.66 -19.21
N THR A 92 -0.72 -8.92 -19.47
CA THR A 92 -2.03 -9.37 -19.96
C THR A 92 -2.63 -10.30 -18.93
N LEU A 93 -3.74 -9.89 -18.32
CA LEU A 93 -4.52 -10.72 -17.43
C LEU A 93 -5.49 -11.55 -18.27
N MET A 94 -5.27 -12.87 -18.32
CA MET A 94 -6.13 -13.78 -19.09
C MET A 94 -7.55 -13.87 -18.50
N ALA A 95 -8.51 -14.26 -19.34
CA ALA A 95 -9.88 -14.51 -18.90
C ALA A 95 -9.92 -15.57 -17.78
N GLY A 96 -10.85 -15.43 -16.84
CA GLY A 96 -11.04 -16.33 -15.71
C GLY A 96 -11.19 -15.60 -14.38
N THR A 97 -11.20 -16.39 -13.30
CA THR A 97 -11.24 -15.90 -11.93
C THR A 97 -9.82 -15.76 -11.37
N HIS A 98 -9.53 -14.59 -10.82
CA HIS A 98 -8.26 -14.23 -10.20
C HIS A 98 -8.50 -14.03 -8.71
N THR A 99 -7.69 -14.69 -7.88
CA THR A 99 -7.75 -14.56 -6.42
C THR A 99 -6.38 -14.15 -5.94
N ASP A 100 -6.25 -12.89 -5.54
CA ASP A 100 -4.98 -12.36 -5.03
C ASP A 100 -3.79 -12.56 -5.99
N THR A 101 -4.03 -12.38 -7.29
CA THR A 101 -2.96 -12.46 -8.30
C THR A 101 -2.01 -11.28 -8.09
N LEU A 102 -0.75 -11.58 -7.78
CA LEU A 102 0.28 -10.58 -7.50
C LEU A 102 1.19 -10.37 -8.70
N LEU A 103 1.30 -9.12 -9.15
CA LEU A 103 2.28 -8.67 -10.13
C LEU A 103 3.24 -7.71 -9.42
N ARG A 104 4.49 -8.12 -9.27
CA ARG A 104 5.54 -7.33 -8.63
C ARG A 104 6.71 -7.10 -9.58
N GLY A 105 7.30 -5.92 -9.51
CA GLY A 105 8.53 -5.60 -10.23
C GLY A 105 9.28 -4.46 -9.57
N ASP A 106 10.60 -4.54 -9.61
CA ASP A 106 11.47 -3.44 -9.21
C ASP A 106 11.46 -2.37 -10.29
N TYR A 107 11.45 -1.10 -9.87
CA TYR A 107 11.41 0.02 -10.80
C TYR A 107 12.07 1.25 -10.17
N TYR A 108 13.12 1.77 -10.80
CA TYR A 108 14.02 2.76 -10.21
C TYR A 108 13.72 4.19 -10.66
N SER A 109 12.52 4.70 -10.40
CA SER A 109 12.28 6.15 -10.51
C SER A 109 11.25 6.62 -9.50
N ASN A 110 11.41 7.86 -9.05
CA ASN A 110 10.56 8.50 -8.08
C ASN A 110 9.42 9.31 -8.73
N GLN A 111 9.29 9.32 -10.06
CA GLN A 111 8.25 10.07 -10.76
C GLN A 111 6.85 9.50 -10.52
N SER A 112 5.82 10.27 -10.88
CA SER A 112 4.44 9.77 -10.87
C SER A 112 4.28 8.60 -11.83
N THR A 113 3.38 7.68 -11.48
CA THR A 113 3.06 6.53 -12.33
C THR A 113 1.58 6.49 -12.62
N GLU A 114 1.20 6.14 -13.85
CA GLU A 114 -0.17 5.95 -14.30
C GLU A 114 -0.41 4.46 -14.57
N LEU A 115 -1.39 3.88 -13.89
CA LEU A 115 -1.94 2.58 -14.21
C LEU A 115 -3.09 2.75 -15.20
N THR A 116 -2.97 2.12 -16.37
CA THR A 116 -4.04 1.99 -17.36
C THR A 116 -4.50 0.54 -17.44
N VAL A 117 -5.81 0.32 -17.39
CA VAL A 117 -6.44 -0.99 -17.50
C VAL A 117 -7.42 -0.98 -18.68
N THR A 118 -7.20 -1.84 -19.65
CA THR A 118 -7.97 -1.88 -20.90
C THR A 118 -8.54 -3.28 -21.13
N GLY A 119 -9.86 -3.43 -21.08
CA GLY A 119 -10.50 -4.69 -21.47
C GLY A 119 -10.58 -4.86 -22.99
N ALA A 120 -10.58 -6.11 -23.46
CA ALA A 120 -10.96 -6.39 -24.85
C ALA A 120 -12.43 -6.00 -25.10
N THR A 121 -12.80 -5.70 -26.35
CA THR A 121 -14.18 -5.33 -26.69
C THR A 121 -15.18 -6.40 -26.23
N GLY A 122 -16.20 -5.98 -25.47
CA GLY A 122 -17.21 -6.88 -24.89
C GLY A 122 -16.70 -7.74 -23.73
N THR A 123 -15.66 -7.28 -23.01
CA THR A 123 -15.28 -7.87 -21.71
C THR A 123 -16.39 -7.62 -20.69
N VAL A 124 -16.75 -8.65 -19.94
CA VAL A 124 -17.75 -8.59 -18.86
C VAL A 124 -17.11 -9.18 -17.61
N GLY A 125 -17.47 -8.65 -16.44
CA GLY A 125 -17.02 -9.17 -15.16
C GLY A 125 -16.72 -8.05 -14.17
N ASN A 126 -15.90 -8.37 -13.18
CA ASN A 126 -15.36 -7.38 -12.24
C ASN A 126 -13.88 -7.63 -11.95
N LEU A 127 -13.15 -6.56 -11.70
CA LEU A 127 -11.80 -6.62 -11.13
C LEU A 127 -11.69 -5.63 -9.98
N THR A 128 -11.05 -6.05 -8.91
CA THR A 128 -10.47 -5.19 -7.90
C THR A 128 -8.97 -5.22 -8.08
N ILE A 129 -8.36 -4.05 -8.25
CA ILE A 129 -6.91 -3.89 -8.35
C ILE A 129 -6.47 -2.98 -7.22
N GLU A 130 -5.67 -3.51 -6.30
CA GLU A 130 -4.93 -2.71 -5.34
C GLU A 130 -3.53 -2.52 -5.89
N TRP A 131 -3.01 -1.29 -5.90
CA TRP A 131 -1.64 -1.06 -6.35
C TRP A 131 -0.95 -0.01 -5.48
N TYR A 132 0.33 -0.26 -5.24
CA TYR A 132 1.12 0.57 -4.34
C TYR A 132 2.62 0.50 -4.66
N ARG A 133 3.33 1.50 -4.14
CA ARG A 133 4.79 1.60 -4.19
C ARG A 133 5.37 1.31 -2.81
N GLN A 134 6.54 0.69 -2.74
CA GLN A 134 7.27 0.40 -1.49
C GLN A 134 8.75 0.22 -1.75
#